data_AF-A0A3R6RDJ7-F1
#
_entry.id   AF-A0A3R6RDJ7-F1
#
_cell.length_a   1.000
_cell.length_b   1.000
_cell.length_c   1.000
_cell.angle_alpha   90.00
_cell.angle_beta   90.00
_cell.angle_gamma   90.00
#
_symmetry.space_group_name_H-M   'P 1'
#
loop_
_entity.id
_entity.type
_entity.pdbx_description
1 polymer ?
#
loop_
_entity_poly.entity_id
_entity_poly.type
_entity_poly.pdbx_seq_one_letter_code
_entity_poly.pdbx_strand_id
1 'polypeptide(L)'
;MTKKTRRKIELGAKKKAEIAKTFGVSIQNVSQALLYKRNSLKAEKIREAALINGGTLVQIIDVTDELKKAVKVLDAKGDVIRTLKE
;
A
#
# COMPACT_ATOMS: atom_id res chain seq x y z
N MET A 1 -10.67 -2.14 17.65
CA MET A 1 -9.27 -2.23 17.18
C MET A 1 -9.10 -1.26 16.01
N THR A 2 -8.11 -0.36 16.05
CA THR A 2 -7.88 0.59 14.95
C THR A 2 -7.36 -0.16 13.72
N LYS A 3 -8.14 -0.15 12.63
CA LYS A 3 -7.75 -0.71 11.32
C LYS A 3 -6.41 -0.10 10.89
N LYS A 4 -5.31 -0.84 11.02
CA LYS A 4 -3.98 -0.41 10.54
C LYS A 4 -3.88 -0.70 9.05
N THR A 5 -4.56 0.10 8.23
CA THR A 5 -4.27 0.16 6.80
C THR A 5 -2.85 0.70 6.64
N ARG A 6 -1.91 -0.16 6.27
CA ARG A 6 -0.52 0.22 6.01
C ARG A 6 -0.35 0.49 4.52
N ARG A 7 0.39 1.54 4.15
CA ARG A 7 0.69 1.85 2.74
C ARG A 7 2.20 1.87 2.54
N LYS A 8 2.67 1.35 1.41
CA LYS A 8 4.06 1.43 0.99
C LYS A 8 4.14 1.66 -0.51
N ILE A 9 5.22 2.29 -0.97
CA ILE A 9 5.59 2.32 -2.39
C ILE A 9 6.69 1.30 -2.61
N GLU A 10 6.45 0.35 -3.52
CA GLU A 10 7.46 -0.62 -3.92
C GLU A 10 8.27 -0.08 -5.09
N LEU A 11 9.59 -0.17 -4.97
CA LEU A 11 10.54 0.28 -5.98
C LEU A 11 11.80 -0.59 -5.92
N GLY A 12 12.36 -0.91 -7.09
CA GLY A 12 13.59 -1.69 -7.21
C GLY A 12 14.82 -1.00 -6.61
N ALA A 13 15.83 -1.78 -6.22
CA ALA A 13 17.03 -1.28 -5.54
C ALA A 13 17.84 -0.25 -6.38
N LYS A 14 17.99 -0.48 -7.70
CA LYS A 14 18.70 0.44 -8.60
C LYS A 14 18.06 1.82 -8.62
N LYS A 15 16.75 1.88 -8.84
CA LYS A 15 15.97 3.12 -8.86
C LYS A 15 15.95 3.84 -7.51
N LYS A 16 15.95 3.10 -6.39
CA LYS A 16 16.13 3.71 -5.05
C LYS A 16 17.47 4.42 -4.91
N ALA A 17 18.55 3.84 -5.44
CA ALA A 17 19.88 4.44 -5.42
C ALA A 17 19.96 5.69 -6.31
N GLU A 18 19.30 5.69 -7.46
CA GLU A 18 19.18 6.86 -8.34
C GLU A 18 18.46 8.01 -7.63
N ILE A 19 17.29 7.74 -7.04
CA ILE A 19 16.55 8.74 -6.25
C ILE A 19 17.39 9.24 -5.06
N ALA A 20 18.09 8.35 -4.36
CA ALA A 20 18.97 8.74 -3.26
C ALA A 20 20.04 9.75 -3.71
N LYS A 21 20.66 9.51 -4.88
CA LYS A 21 21.64 10.44 -5.49
C LYS A 21 20.99 11.77 -5.86
N THR A 22 19.83 11.74 -6.54
CA THR A 22 19.12 12.97 -6.97
C THR A 22 18.75 13.88 -5.80
N PHE A 23 18.33 13.30 -4.67
CA PHE A 23 17.91 14.07 -3.50
C PHE A 23 19.03 14.33 -2.48
N GLY A 24 20.24 13.82 -2.73
CA GLY A 24 21.39 13.95 -1.82
C GLY A 24 21.13 13.30 -0.45
N VAL A 25 20.45 12.15 -0.42
CA VAL A 25 20.07 11.45 0.82
C VAL A 25 20.56 10.01 0.80
N SER A 26 20.60 9.36 1.97
CA SER A 26 20.88 7.92 2.04
C SER A 26 19.74 7.07 1.47
N ILE A 27 20.07 5.87 1.00
CA ILE A 27 19.09 4.87 0.54
C ILE A 27 18.10 4.50 1.66
N GLN A 28 18.55 4.50 2.92
CA GLN A 28 17.69 4.31 4.09
C GLN A 28 16.64 5.41 4.18
N ASN A 29 17.00 6.69 3.98
CA ASN A 29 16.02 7.78 4.00
C ASN A 29 14.97 7.61 2.90
N VAL A 30 15.39 7.22 1.69
CA VAL A 30 14.44 6.88 0.61
C VAL A 30 13.53 5.75 1.04
N SER A 31 14.08 4.67 1.59
CA SER A 31 13.29 3.51 2.03
C SER A 31 12.28 3.86 3.12
N GLN A 32 12.66 4.70 4.10
CA GLN A 32 11.73 5.16 5.14
C GLN A 32 10.62 6.07 4.58
N ALA A 33 10.93 6.91 3.59
CA ALA A 33 9.94 7.73 2.89
C ALA A 33 8.93 6.86 2.12
N LEU A 34 9.39 5.83 1.41
CA LEU A 34 8.53 4.89 0.67
C LEU A 34 7.62 4.06 1.60
N LEU A 35 8.05 3.81 2.83
CA LEU A 35 7.27 3.15 3.87
C LEU A 35 6.32 4.09 4.63
N TYR A 36 6.21 5.37 4.23
CA TYR A 36 5.41 6.38 4.91
C TYR A 36 5.78 6.58 6.39
N LYS A 37 7.03 6.26 6.77
CA LYS A 37 7.56 6.47 8.13
C LYS A 37 8.11 7.88 8.35
N ARG A 38 8.20 8.68 7.29
CA ARG A 38 8.68 10.07 7.28
C ARG A 38 7.68 10.95 6.53
N ASN A 39 7.29 12.07 7.13
CA ASN A 39 6.25 12.97 6.61
C ASN A 39 6.76 14.38 6.28
N SER A 40 8.04 14.55 5.98
CA SER A 40 8.57 15.85 5.54
C SER A 40 8.22 16.14 4.08
N LEU A 41 8.23 17.43 3.69
CA LEU A 41 8.09 17.86 2.29
C LEU A 41 9.09 17.14 1.36
N LYS A 42 10.32 16.88 1.85
CA LYS A 42 11.32 16.11 1.10
C LYS A 42 10.90 14.66 0.91
N ALA A 43 10.32 14.01 1.92
CA ALA A 43 9.83 12.64 1.82
C ALA A 43 8.63 12.53 0.86
N GLU A 44 7.78 13.55 0.78
CA GLU A 44 6.72 13.64 -0.22
C GLU A 44 7.26 13.69 -1.65
N LYS A 45 8.23 14.59 -1.92
CA LYS A 45 8.90 14.66 -3.23
C LYS A 45 9.61 13.35 -3.61
N ILE A 46 10.20 12.65 -2.64
CA ILE A 46 10.81 11.33 -2.87
C ILE A 46 9.76 10.29 -3.28
N ARG A 47 8.56 10.30 -2.66
CA ARG A 47 7.46 9.40 -3.01
C ARG A 47 6.93 9.69 -4.40
N GLU A 48 6.75 10.96 -4.75
CA GLU A 48 6.35 11.38 -6.10
C GLU A 48 7.35 10.93 -7.16
N ALA A 49 8.64 11.20 -6.93
CA ALA A 49 9.71 10.74 -7.82
C ALA A 49 9.73 9.21 -7.95
N ALA A 50 9.46 8.48 -6.87
CA ALA A 50 9.38 7.02 -6.93
C ALA A 50 8.21 6.53 -7.78
N LEU A 51 7.04 7.17 -7.70
CA LEU A 51 5.88 6.84 -8.54
C LEU A 51 6.17 7.13 -10.03
N ILE A 52 6.77 8.28 -10.35
CA ILE A 52 7.18 8.63 -11.72
C ILE A 52 8.18 7.61 -12.28
N ASN A 53 9.11 7.13 -11.44
CA ASN A 53 10.09 6.12 -11.82
C ASN A 53 9.51 4.68 -11.86
N GLY A 54 8.18 4.52 -11.88
CA GLY A 54 7.52 3.22 -11.98
C GLY A 54 7.43 2.46 -10.66
N GLY A 55 7.39 3.17 -9.55
CA GLY A 55 7.05 2.60 -8.24
C GLY A 55 5.55 2.35 -8.12
N THR A 56 5.17 1.29 -7.40
CA THR A 56 3.77 0.89 -7.24
C THR A 56 3.28 1.17 -5.82
N LEU A 57 2.14 1.84 -5.69
CA LEU A 57 1.48 2.04 -4.40
C LEU A 57 0.76 0.76 -3.96
N VAL A 58 1.19 0.19 -2.85
CA VAL A 58 0.60 -1.02 -2.26
C VAL A 58 -0.10 -0.65 -0.96
N GLN A 59 -1.39 -0.96 -0.89
CA GLN A 59 -2.20 -0.83 0.33
C GLN A 59 -2.36 -2.20 0.98
N ILE A 60 -1.75 -2.37 2.16
CA ILE A 60 -1.86 -3.56 2.98
C ILE A 60 -3.04 -3.34 3.93
N ILE A 61 -4.11 -4.09 3.69
CA ILE A 61 -5.27 -4.16 4.56
C ILE A 61 -5.06 -5.41 5.41
N ASP A 62 -4.74 -5.23 6.70
CA ASP A 62 -4.79 -6.34 7.65
C ASP A 62 -6.26 -6.81 7.70
N VAL A 63 -6.53 -7.97 7.11
CA VAL A 63 -7.85 -8.60 7.13
C VAL A 63 -8.04 -9.15 8.54
N THR A 64 -8.62 -8.35 9.43
CA THR A 64 -9.21 -8.87 10.66
C THR A 64 -10.44 -9.70 10.31
N ASP A 65 -10.82 -10.68 11.14
CA ASP A 65 -12.00 -11.55 10.94
C ASP A 65 -13.29 -10.78 10.57
N GLU A 66 -13.39 -9.51 10.98
CA GLU A 66 -14.49 -8.58 10.64
C GLU A 66 -14.63 -8.27 9.14
N LEU A 67 -13.60 -8.52 8.33
CA LEU A 67 -13.60 -8.33 6.87
C LEU A 67 -13.86 -9.63 6.10
N LYS A 68 -14.33 -10.69 6.78
CA LYS A 68 -14.90 -11.86 6.11
C LYS A 68 -16.08 -11.39 5.26
N LYS A 69 -15.85 -11.37 3.94
CA LYS A 69 -16.84 -10.96 2.96
C LYS A 69 -18.05 -11.86 3.13
N ALA A 70 -19.22 -11.28 3.45
CA ALA A 70 -20.46 -12.04 3.49
C ALA A 70 -20.71 -12.65 2.10
N VAL A 71 -20.60 -13.98 1.99
CA VAL A 71 -20.84 -14.69 0.73
C VAL A 71 -22.35 -14.92 0.63
N LYS A 72 -22.98 -14.28 -0.36
CA LYS A 72 -24.40 -14.49 -0.67
C LYS A 72 -24.51 -15.69 -1.61
N VAL A 73 -25.27 -16.69 -1.22
CA VAL A 73 -25.64 -17.83 -2.06
C VAL A 73 -26.96 -17.51 -2.75
N LEU A 74 -26.96 -17.52 -4.07
CA LEU A 74 -28.12 -17.24 -4.91
C LEU A 74 -28.77 -18.54 -5.40
N ASP A 75 -30.07 -18.50 -5.68
CA ASP A 75 -30.77 -19.56 -6.40
C ASP A 75 -30.58 -19.42 -7.92
N ALA A 76 -31.15 -20.36 -8.69
CA ALA A 76 -31.08 -20.35 -10.15
C ALA A 76 -31.80 -19.14 -10.80
N LYS A 77 -32.63 -18.40 -10.05
CA LYS A 77 -33.34 -17.20 -10.50
C LYS A 77 -32.62 -15.90 -10.09
N GLY A 78 -31.55 -16.00 -9.30
CA GLY A 78 -30.76 -14.87 -8.81
C GLY A 78 -31.22 -14.32 -7.46
N ASP A 79 -32.17 -14.99 -6.79
CA ASP A 79 -32.67 -14.59 -5.47
C ASP A 79 -31.73 -15.09 -4.37
N VAL A 80 -31.50 -14.24 -3.35
CA VAL A 80 -30.59 -14.57 -2.24
C VAL A 80 -31.25 -15.59 -1.32
N ILE A 81 -30.75 -16.83 -1.30
CA ILE A 81 -31.26 -17.89 -0.42
C ILE A 81 -30.66 -17.75 0.99
N ARG A 82 -29.36 -17.51 1.08
CA ARG A 82 -28.65 -17.43 2.37
C ARG A 82 -27.37 -16.64 2.28
N THR A 83 -27.02 -16.01 3.40
CA THR A 83 -25.76 -15.29 3.56
C THR A 83 -24.90 -16.04 4.54
N LEU A 84 -23.73 -16.51 4.09
CA LEU A 84 -22.74 -17.12 4.95
C LEU A 84 -21.83 -16.02 5.51
N LYS A 85 -21.74 -15.97 6.84
CA LYS A 85 -20.74 -15.19 7.57
C LYS A 85 -19.74 -16.20 8.09
N GLU A 86 -18.52 -16.18 7.57
CA GLU A 86 -17.42 -16.93 8.19
C GLU A 86 -16.98 -16.24 9.48
#